data_AF-A0A453RZ98-F1
#
_entry.id   AF-A0A453RZ98-F1
#
_cell.length_a   1.000
_cell.length_b   1.000
_cell.length_c   1.000
_cell.angle_alpha   90.00
_cell.angle_beta   90.00
_cell.angle_gamma   90.00
#
_symmetry.space_group_name_H-M   'P 1'
#
loop_
_entity.id
_entity.type
_entity.pdbx_description
1 polymer ?
#
loop_
_entity_poly.entity_id
_entity_poly.type
_entity_poly.pdbx_seq_one_letter_code
_entity_poly.pdbx_strand_id
1 'polypeptide(L)' 'NEKINDQLASLERTIARQRARIASLKDGDASTAFFHRQCSFRRQKNRIFRLSANGLLLTDHNEMAEDA' A
#
# COMPACT_ATOMS: atom_id res chain seq x y z
N ASN A 1 16.56 12.76 31.25
CA ASN A 1 17.62 12.76 30.23
C ASN A 1 17.34 11.76 29.13
N GLU A 2 17.24 10.46 29.43
CA GLU A 2 16.96 9.41 28.43
C GLU A 2 15.58 9.55 27.74
N LYS A 3 14.51 9.74 28.51
CA LYS A 3 13.15 9.93 27.97
C LYS A 3 13.01 11.14 27.03
N ILE A 4 13.78 12.20 27.26
CA ILE A 4 13.81 13.39 26.40
C ILE A 4 14.56 13.07 25.09
N ASN A 5 15.65 12.31 25.19
CA ASN A 5 16.41 11.84 24.04
C ASN A 5 15.58 10.93 23.12
N ASP A 6 14.79 10.03 23.71
CA ASP A 6 13.89 9.16 22.95
C ASP A 6 12.79 9.95 22.22
N GLN A 7 12.25 10.97 22.88
CA GLN A 7 11.25 11.87 22.28
C GLN A 7 11.85 12.62 21.09
N LEU A 8 13.05 13.17 21.24
CA LEU A 8 13.78 13.84 20.15
C LEU A 8 14.07 12.89 19.00
N ALA A 9 14.61 11.70 19.26
CA ALA A 9 14.89 10.70 18.23
C ALA A 9 13.61 10.22 17.50
N SER A 10 12.48 10.14 18.20
CA SER A 10 11.18 9.80 17.59
C SER A 10 10.66 10.93 16.67
N LEU A 11 10.89 12.18 17.07
CA LEU A 11 10.52 13.37 16.32
C LEU A 11 11.38 13.50 15.06
N GLU A 12 12.69 13.33 15.18
CA GLU A 12 13.63 13.33 14.05
C GLU A 12 13.28 12.26 13.01
N ARG A 13 12.96 11.03 13.46
CA ARG A 13 12.46 9.96 12.57
C ARG A 13 11.16 10.35 11.88
N THR A 14 10.27 11.07 12.56
CA THR A 14 9.00 11.53 11.97
C THR A 14 9.25 12.62 10.92
N ILE A 15 10.11 13.59 11.21
CA ILE A 15 10.52 14.64 10.28
C ILE A 15 11.20 14.04 9.05
N ALA A 16 12.10 13.07 9.23
CA ALA A 16 12.78 12.39 8.12
C ALA A 16 11.78 11.70 7.18
N ARG A 17 10.77 10.99 7.73
CA ARG A 17 9.71 10.36 6.93
C ARG A 17 8.85 11.36 6.19
N GLN A 18 8.50 12.48 6.83
CA GLN A 18 7.73 13.55 6.19
C GLN A 18 8.51 14.19 5.04
N ARG A 19 9.80 14.50 5.24
CA ARG A 19 10.67 15.03 4.18
C ARG A 19 10.82 14.06 3.02
N ALA A 20 11.04 12.77 3.29
CA ALA A 20 11.09 11.74 2.25
C ALA A 20 9.78 11.67 1.46
N ARG A 21 8.62 11.72 2.14
CA ARG A 21 7.31 11.74 1.48
C ARG A 21 7.14 12.98 0.60
N ILE A 22 7.52 14.16 1.08
CA ILE A 22 7.46 15.40 0.30
C ILE A 22 8.38 15.32 -0.92
N ALA A 23 9.61 14.82 -0.77
CA ALA A 23 10.53 14.62 -1.90
C ALA A 23 9.92 13.66 -2.94
N SER A 24 9.41 12.51 -2.50
CA SER A 24 8.74 11.55 -3.38
C SER A 24 7.49 12.10 -4.08
N LEU A 25 6.77 13.06 -3.45
CA LEU A 25 5.63 13.75 -4.08
C LEU A 25 6.07 14.89 -5.00
N LYS A 26 7.15 15.60 -4.66
CA LYS A 26 7.71 16.71 -5.43
C LYS A 26 8.41 16.23 -6.70
N ASP A 27 9.07 15.08 -6.65
CA ASP A 27 9.65 14.39 -7.81
C ASP A 27 8.58 13.71 -8.68
N GLY A 28 7.30 14.06 -8.47
CA GLY A 28 6.07 13.51 -9.02
C GLY A 28 5.85 13.68 -10.52
N ASP A 29 6.91 13.46 -11.30
CA ASP A 29 6.86 13.11 -12.73
C ASP A 29 8.00 12.16 -13.17
N ALA A 30 9.02 11.92 -12.33
CA ALA A 30 10.19 11.12 -12.72
C ALA A 30 10.25 9.70 -12.13
N SER A 31 9.47 9.35 -11.10
CA SER A 31 9.43 7.95 -10.62
C SER A 31 8.12 7.54 -9.95
N THR A 32 7.08 7.35 -10.76
CA THR A 32 5.86 6.62 -10.36
C THR A 32 6.12 5.18 -9.90
N ALA A 33 7.35 4.66 -10.05
CA ALA A 33 7.75 3.30 -9.73
C ALA A 33 7.40 2.86 -8.30
N PHE A 34 7.54 3.73 -7.28
CA PHE A 34 7.15 3.38 -5.92
C PHE A 34 5.64 3.18 -5.79
N PHE A 35 4.84 4.09 -6.34
CA PHE A 35 3.38 3.99 -6.33
C PHE A 35 2.90 2.81 -7.16
N HIS A 36 3.48 2.58 -8.34
CA HIS A 36 3.20 1.40 -9.15
C HIS A 36 3.56 0.12 -8.40
N ARG A 37 4.72 0.05 -7.74
CA ARG A 37 5.11 -1.12 -6.94
C ARG A 37 4.15 -1.37 -5.78
N GLN A 38 3.74 -0.31 -5.08
CA GLN A 38 2.77 -0.40 -4.00
C GLN A 38 1.39 -0.84 -4.51
N CYS A 39 0.91 -0.27 -5.61
CA CYS A 39 -0.35 -0.65 -6.26
C CYS A 39 -0.31 -2.11 -6.74
N SER A 40 0.78 -2.54 -7.40
CA SER A 40 0.96 -3.92 -7.84
C SER A 40 1.00 -4.90 -6.66
N PHE A 41 1.72 -4.56 -5.58
CA PHE A 41 1.72 -5.35 -4.36
C PHE A 41 0.31 -5.47 -3.77
N ARG A 42 -0.44 -4.36 -3.70
CA ARG A 42 -1.82 -4.37 -3.20
C ARG A 42 -2.76 -5.17 -4.10
N ARG A 43 -2.62 -5.08 -5.42
CA ARG A 43 -3.36 -5.90 -6.40
C ARG A 43 -3.08 -7.39 -6.21
N GLN A 44 -1.82 -7.77 -6.00
CA GLN A 44 -1.44 -9.16 -5.77
C GLN A 44 -1.97 -9.68 -4.42
N LYS A 45 -1.81 -8.89 -3.35
CA LYS A 45 -2.28 -9.27 -2.01
C LYS A 45 -3.80 -9.40 -1.94
N ASN A 46 -4.52 -8.54 -2.63
CA ASN A 46 -5.98 -8.50 -2.63
C ASN A 46 -6.59 -9.30 -3.78
N ARG A 47 -5.81 -10.14 -4.46
CA ARG A 47 -6.32 -11.04 -5.50
C ARG A 47 -7.29 -12.04 -4.89
N ILE A 48 -8.55 -12.01 -5.33
CA ILE A 48 -9.58 -12.98 -4.93
C ILE A 48 -9.43 -14.21 -5.82
N PHE A 49 -9.00 -15.35 -5.27
CA PHE A 49 -8.76 -16.57 -6.06
C PHE A 49 -10.00 -17.43 -6.27
N ARG A 50 -10.98 -17.32 -5.37
CA ARG A 50 -12.25 -18.04 -5.40
C ARG A 50 -13.29 -17.18 -4.71
N LEU A 51 -14.53 -17.23 -5.20
CA LEU A 51 -15.68 -16.59 -4.58
C LEU A 51 -16.75 -17.66 -4.37
N SER A 52 -17.41 -17.63 -3.22
CA SER A 52 -18.58 -18.47 -2.97
C SER A 52 -19.82 -17.61 -3.14
N ALA A 53 -20.58 -17.86 -4.20
CA ALA A 53 -21.83 -17.15 -4.51
C ALA A 53 -22.92 -18.17 -4.82
N ASN A 54 -24.13 -18.00 -4.24
CA ASN A 54 -25.29 -18.84 -4.52
C ASN A 54 -25.06 -20.37 -4.33
N GLY A 55 -24.17 -20.75 -3.41
CA GLY A 55 -23.81 -22.16 -3.17
C GLY A 55 -22.84 -22.75 -4.20
N LEU A 56 -22.39 -21.96 -5.17
CA LEU A 56 -21.39 -22.33 -6.16
C LEU A 56 -20.03 -21.72 -5.81
N LEU A 57 -18.97 -22.48 -6.08
CA LEU A 57 -17.59 -22.03 -5.92
C LEU A 57 -17.07 -21.54 -7.27
N LEU A 58 -17.01 -20.24 -7.45
CA LEU A 58 -16.46 -19.61 -8.63
C LEU A 58 -14.94 -19.59 -8.53
N THR A 59 -14.29 -19.94 -9.63
CA THR A 59 -12.83 -19.88 -9.78
C THR A 59 -12.38 -19.06 -10.98
N ASP A 60 -13.29 -18.79 -11.92
CA ASP A 60 -13.06 -17.85 -13.01
C ASP A 60 -13.25 -16.40 -12.54
N HIS A 61 -12.34 -15.52 -12.94
CA HIS A 61 -12.34 -14.13 -12.48
C HIS A 61 -13.45 -13.28 -13.10
N ASN A 62 -13.95 -13.61 -14.30
CA ASN A 62 -15.06 -12.89 -14.89
C ASN A 62 -16.36 -13.29 -14.18
N GLU A 63 -16.57 -14.60 -13.94
CA GLU A 63 -17.72 -15.08 -13.17
C GLU A 63 -17.74 -14.45 -11.77
N MET A 64 -16.58 -14.40 -11.08
CA MET A 64 -16.48 -13.72 -9.79
C MET A 64 -16.82 -12.22 -9.84
N ALA A 65 -16.55 -11.54 -10.95
CA ALA A 65 -16.81 -10.11 -11.07
C ALA A 65 -18.28 -9.80 -11.38
N GLU A 66 -18.98 -10.72 -12.05
CA GLU A 66 -20.42 -10.62 -12.29
C GLU A 66 -21.25 -10.98 -11.05
N ASP A 67 -20.75 -11.90 -10.21
CA ASP A 67 -21.43 -12.40 -9.00
C ASP A 67 -21.00 -11.72 -7.67
N ALA A 68 -20.03 -10.79 -7.69
CA ALA A 68 -19.59 -10.01 -6.52
C ALA A 68 -20.48 -8.80 -6.23
#